data_AF-A0A6B9VPC4-F1
#
_entry.id   AF-A0A6B9VPC4-F1
#
_cell.length_a   1.000
_cell.length_b   1.000
_cell.length_c   1.000
_cell.angle_alpha   90.00
_cell.angle_beta   90.00
_cell.angle_gamma   90.00
#
_symmetry.space_group_name_H-M   'P 1'
#
loop_
_entity.id
_entity.type
_entity.pdbx_description
1 polymer ?
#
loop_
_entity_poly.entity_id
_entity_poly.type
_entity_poly.pdbx_seq_one_letter_code
_entity_poly.pdbx_strand_id
1 'polypeptide(L)'
;MSIYKNICPIPFDQQPLNEYFELKQDILFSWSTKNTTDFMKKLVIIFLIMFIIMSIIAIFIVYKNYTLSNLLLIYNNTIFATLIIEFILIRLYLGWSYVLKRLLSATVFYEESGWYDGQLWVKTSPILIQDRLVGIYQVMPIIKKLKRIFLFNTCFFILQIYLCIFFN
;
A
#
# COMPACT_ATOMS: atom_id res chain seq x y z
N MET A 1 2.89 -0.13 27.75
CA MET A 1 1.98 -0.81 28.71
C MET A 1 0.55 -0.38 28.38
N SER A 2 -0.33 -1.29 27.98
CA SER A 2 -1.71 -0.94 27.57
C SER A 2 -2.53 -0.45 28.76
N ILE A 3 -3.19 0.70 28.63
CA ILE A 3 -4.05 1.32 29.65
C ILE A 3 -5.30 0.46 29.98
N TYR A 4 -5.59 -0.57 29.16
CA TYR A 4 -6.86 -1.31 29.17
C TYR A 4 -6.75 -2.80 29.51
N LYS A 5 -5.71 -3.25 30.24
CA LYS A 5 -5.52 -4.69 30.52
C LYS A 5 -6.73 -5.35 31.21
N ASN A 6 -7.61 -4.55 31.84
CA ASN A 6 -8.83 -5.02 32.51
C ASN A 6 -10.13 -4.88 31.67
N ILE A 7 -10.08 -4.31 30.46
CA ILE A 7 -11.28 -3.95 29.67
C ILE A 7 -11.34 -4.67 28.32
N CYS A 8 -10.19 -5.06 27.75
CA CYS A 8 -10.12 -5.74 26.46
C CYS A 8 -9.27 -7.01 26.58
N PRO A 9 -9.83 -8.20 26.27
CA PRO A 9 -9.08 -9.46 26.33
C PRO A 9 -8.11 -9.64 25.16
N ILE A 10 -8.26 -8.83 24.10
CA ILE A 10 -7.45 -8.92 22.88
C ILE A 10 -6.00 -8.51 23.18
N PRO A 11 -4.99 -9.33 22.82
CA PRO A 11 -3.58 -8.97 22.89
C PRO A 11 -3.31 -7.63 22.21
N PHE A 12 -2.41 -6.83 22.80
CA PHE A 12 -2.17 -5.45 22.38
C PHE A 12 -1.94 -5.33 20.86
N ASP A 13 -1.06 -6.14 20.28
CA ASP A 13 -0.69 -6.06 18.87
C ASP A 13 -1.83 -6.45 17.92
N GLN A 14 -2.80 -7.24 18.40
CA GLN A 14 -3.97 -7.67 17.61
C GLN A 14 -5.15 -6.68 17.69
N GLN A 15 -5.03 -5.59 18.47
CA GLN A 15 -6.07 -4.59 18.58
C GLN A 15 -6.12 -3.72 17.31
N PRO A 16 -7.31 -3.50 16.69
CA PRO A 16 -7.41 -2.75 15.43
C PRO A 16 -6.77 -1.35 15.47
N LEU A 17 -6.85 -0.67 16.62
CA LEU A 17 -6.24 0.65 16.83
C LEU A 17 -4.70 0.58 16.81
N ASN A 18 -4.12 -0.49 17.34
CA ASN A 18 -2.66 -0.66 17.38
C ASN A 18 -2.13 -1.08 16.02
N GLU A 19 -2.81 -1.96 15.30
CA GLU A 19 -2.49 -2.27 13.89
C GLU A 19 -2.53 -1.03 13.00
N TYR A 20 -3.47 -0.11 13.26
CA TYR A 20 -3.48 1.20 12.62
C TYR A 20 -2.20 2.00 12.93
N PHE A 21 -1.77 2.05 14.19
CA PHE A 21 -0.56 2.76 14.57
C PHE A 21 0.71 2.11 14.02
N GLU A 22 0.78 0.78 13.96
CA GLU A 22 1.88 0.03 13.36
C GLU A 22 2.01 0.38 11.88
N LEU A 23 0.93 0.25 11.10
CA LEU A 23 0.94 0.66 9.69
C LEU A 23 1.29 2.14 9.54
N LYS A 24 0.79 3.01 10.41
CA LYS A 24 1.11 4.45 10.32
C LYS A 24 2.61 4.73 10.53
N GLN A 25 3.29 3.92 11.34
CA GLN A 25 4.72 4.05 11.62
C GLN A 25 5.60 3.42 10.53
N ASP A 26 5.09 2.39 9.84
CA ASP A 26 5.80 1.76 8.73
C ASP A 26 6.18 2.76 7.64
N ILE A 27 7.43 2.71 7.17
CA ILE A 27 8.02 3.70 6.27
C ILE A 27 7.15 3.92 5.02
N LEU A 28 6.76 2.85 4.35
CA LEU A 28 5.99 2.89 3.10
C LEU A 28 4.57 3.42 3.33
N PHE A 29 3.90 2.96 4.38
CA PHE A 29 2.55 3.38 4.74
C PHE A 29 2.51 4.83 5.26
N SER A 30 3.53 5.26 5.99
CA SER A 30 3.66 6.64 6.49
C SER A 30 3.61 7.66 5.35
N TRP A 31 4.13 7.34 4.16
CA TRP A 31 4.08 8.24 3.00
C TRP A 31 2.66 8.50 2.54
N SER A 32 1.79 7.49 2.61
CA SER A 32 0.39 7.61 2.23
C SER A 32 -0.44 8.43 3.24
N THR A 33 0.07 8.71 4.44
CA THR A 33 -0.59 9.61 5.41
C THR A 33 -0.29 11.09 5.14
N LYS A 34 0.75 11.40 4.36
CA LYS A 34 1.14 12.78 4.02
C LYS A 34 0.20 13.41 2.99
N ASN A 35 0.41 14.71 2.76
CA ASN A 35 -0.26 15.46 1.68
C ASN A 35 -0.06 14.78 0.33
N THR A 36 -1.01 14.98 -0.58
CA THR A 36 -1.01 14.36 -1.92
C THR A 36 0.28 14.67 -2.69
N THR A 37 0.76 15.90 -2.62
CA THR A 37 1.98 16.36 -3.31
C THR A 37 3.22 15.62 -2.83
N ASP A 38 3.41 15.49 -1.52
CA ASP A 38 4.58 14.81 -0.95
C ASP A 38 4.54 13.31 -1.20
N PHE A 39 3.35 12.70 -1.19
CA PHE A 39 3.18 11.31 -1.57
C PHE A 39 3.53 11.08 -3.04
N MET A 40 3.07 11.95 -3.94
CA MET A 40 3.41 11.86 -5.37
C MET A 40 4.91 12.03 -5.62
N LYS A 41 5.60 12.95 -4.91
CA LYS A 41 7.06 13.08 -4.99
C LYS A 41 7.77 11.77 -4.63
N LYS A 42 7.32 11.07 -3.59
CA LYS A 42 7.89 9.77 -3.20
C LYS A 42 7.69 8.71 -4.29
N LEU A 43 6.50 8.64 -4.90
CA LEU A 43 6.24 7.73 -6.01
C LEU A 43 7.13 8.03 -7.23
N VAL A 44 7.29 9.32 -7.59
CA VAL A 44 8.17 9.73 -8.70
C VAL A 44 9.63 9.37 -8.42
N ILE A 45 10.11 9.56 -7.18
CA ILE A 45 11.48 9.16 -6.80
C ILE A 45 11.67 7.64 -6.97
N ILE A 46 10.72 6.82 -6.52
CA ILE A 46 10.78 5.37 -6.69
C ILE A 46 10.77 5.00 -8.17
N PHE A 47 9.89 5.63 -8.96
CA PHE A 47 9.83 5.43 -10.40
C PHE A 47 11.19 5.70 -11.06
N LEU A 48 11.83 6.83 -10.76
CA LEU A 48 13.14 7.18 -11.30
C LEU A 48 14.24 6.20 -10.88
N ILE A 49 14.27 5.80 -9.61
CA ILE A 49 15.23 4.82 -9.11
C ILE A 49 15.08 3.48 -9.86
N MET A 50 13.84 2.99 -9.99
CA MET A 50 13.58 1.72 -10.66
C MET A 50 13.85 1.79 -12.17
N PHE A 51 13.57 2.93 -12.79
CA PHE A 51 13.95 3.18 -14.18
C PHE A 51 15.48 3.13 -14.38
N ILE A 52 16.26 3.75 -13.49
CA ILE A 52 17.73 3.75 -13.55
C ILE A 52 18.28 2.33 -13.31
N ILE A 53 17.74 1.60 -12.34
CA ILE A 53 18.16 0.21 -12.08
C ILE A 53 17.94 -0.65 -13.33
N MET A 54 16.77 -0.54 -13.96
CA MET A 54 16.48 -1.31 -15.18
C MET A 54 17.30 -0.87 -16.38
N SER A 55 17.60 0.42 -16.53
CA SER A 55 18.44 0.89 -17.62
C SER A 55 19.87 0.37 -17.49
N ILE A 56 20.43 0.32 -16.28
CA ILE A 56 21.74 -0.28 -16.03
C ILE A 56 21.73 -1.77 -16.42
N ILE A 57 20.75 -2.53 -15.95
CA ILE A 57 20.60 -3.97 -16.27
C ILE A 57 20.48 -4.18 -17.78
N ALA A 58 19.68 -3.35 -18.44
CA ALA A 58 19.46 -3.42 -19.88
C ALA A 58 20.73 -3.18 -20.69
N ILE A 59 21.58 -2.22 -20.28
CA ILE A 59 22.87 -1.96 -20.94
C ILE A 59 23.76 -3.20 -20.92
N PHE A 60 23.84 -3.91 -19.79
CA PHE A 60 24.61 -5.15 -19.68
C PHE A 60 24.09 -6.26 -20.60
N ILE A 61 22.76 -6.34 -20.79
CA ILE A 61 22.13 -7.35 -21.66
C ILE A 61 22.32 -7.01 -23.15
N VAL A 62 22.09 -5.75 -23.54
CA VAL A 62 22.19 -5.30 -24.93
C VAL A 62 23.64 -5.28 -25.42
N TYR A 63 24.62 -4.99 -24.55
CA TYR A 63 26.04 -5.13 -24.90
C TYR A 63 26.36 -6.54 -25.43
N LYS A 64 25.63 -7.56 -24.98
CA LYS A 64 25.78 -8.95 -25.43
C LYS A 64 24.99 -9.24 -26.73
N ASN A 65 23.87 -8.55 -26.96
CA ASN A 65 22.94 -8.78 -28.07
C ASN A 65 22.69 -7.46 -28.83
N TYR A 66 23.42 -7.24 -29.93
CA TYR A 66 23.50 -6.00 -30.73
C TYR A 66 22.22 -5.54 -31.46
N THR A 67 21.02 -5.89 -31.01
CA THR A 67 19.82 -5.87 -31.87
C THR A 67 18.64 -5.03 -31.38
N LEU A 68 18.71 -4.38 -30.20
CA LEU A 68 17.56 -3.59 -29.71
C LEU A 68 17.66 -2.10 -30.06
N SER A 69 16.56 -1.50 -30.52
CA SER A 69 16.47 -0.06 -30.70
C SER A 69 16.48 0.66 -29.35
N ASN A 70 17.22 1.77 -29.25
CA ASN A 70 17.33 2.55 -28.01
C ASN A 70 15.96 3.03 -27.50
N LEU A 71 15.00 3.27 -28.41
CA LEU A 71 13.64 3.69 -28.07
C LEU A 71 12.83 2.58 -27.38
N LEU A 72 12.86 1.35 -27.91
CA LEU A 72 12.14 0.22 -27.32
C LEU A 72 12.64 -0.10 -25.91
N LEU A 73 13.95 0.04 -25.68
CA LEU A 73 14.55 -0.14 -24.37
C LEU A 73 14.00 0.85 -23.33
N ILE A 74 13.92 2.13 -23.71
CA ILE A 74 13.36 3.18 -22.85
C ILE A 74 11.90 2.87 -22.52
N TYR A 75 11.09 2.50 -23.52
CA TYR A 75 9.69 2.12 -23.30
C TYR A 75 9.55 0.97 -22.31
N ASN A 76 10.28 -0.13 -22.52
CA ASN A 76 10.24 -1.28 -21.62
C ASN A 76 10.64 -0.92 -20.18
N ASN A 77 11.67 -0.09 -20.00
CA ASN A 77 12.07 0.38 -18.68
C ASN A 77 10.99 1.25 -18.02
N THR A 78 10.31 2.12 -18.78
CA THR A 78 9.21 2.93 -18.24
C THR A 78 8.01 2.08 -17.83
N ILE A 79 7.64 1.07 -18.63
CA ILE A 79 6.56 0.11 -18.33
C ILE A 79 6.89 -0.69 -17.07
N PHE A 80 8.14 -1.12 -16.92
CA PHE A 80 8.56 -1.84 -15.71
C PHE A 80 8.50 -0.95 -14.46
N ALA A 81 8.98 0.29 -14.56
CA ALA A 81 8.95 1.23 -13.44
C ALA A 81 7.51 1.59 -13.04
N THR A 82 6.58 1.75 -13.99
CA THR A 82 5.15 1.99 -13.70
C THR A 82 4.48 0.76 -13.06
N LEU A 83 4.83 -0.46 -13.48
CA LEU A 83 4.38 -1.70 -12.82
C LEU A 83 4.77 -1.78 -11.34
N ILE A 84 5.96 -1.30 -10.98
CA ILE A 84 6.39 -1.31 -9.57
C ILE A 84 5.55 -0.35 -8.74
N ILE A 85 5.23 0.83 -9.29
CA ILE A 85 4.31 1.77 -8.63
C ILE A 85 2.94 1.13 -8.43
N GLU A 86 2.46 0.36 -9.40
CA GLU A 86 1.21 -0.40 -9.32
C GLU A 86 1.20 -1.35 -8.11
N PHE A 87 2.23 -2.18 -7.96
CA PHE A 87 2.35 -3.11 -6.83
C PHE A 87 2.41 -2.40 -5.47
N ILE A 88 3.12 -1.26 -5.39
CA ILE A 88 3.18 -0.45 -4.17
C ILE A 88 1.79 0.08 -3.81
N LEU A 89 1.04 0.59 -4.79
CA LEU A 89 -0.31 1.11 -4.57
C LEU A 89 -1.28 0.01 -4.15
N ILE A 90 -1.19 -1.19 -4.73
CA ILE A 90 -1.96 -2.37 -4.32
C ILE A 90 -1.63 -2.75 -2.87
N ARG A 91 -0.35 -2.83 -2.50
CA ARG A 91 0.10 -3.16 -1.13
C ARG A 91 -0.46 -2.17 -0.11
N LEU A 92 -0.35 -0.87 -0.40
CA LEU A 92 -0.88 0.21 0.44
C LEU A 92 -2.41 0.10 0.57
N TYR A 93 -3.10 -0.09 -0.55
CA TYR A 93 -4.56 -0.21 -0.58
C TYR A 93 -5.05 -1.39 0.28
N LEU A 94 -4.43 -2.57 0.11
CA LEU A 94 -4.79 -3.76 0.86
C LEU A 94 -4.55 -3.58 2.36
N GLY A 95 -3.38 -3.07 2.77
CA GLY A 95 -3.07 -2.84 4.18
C GLY A 95 -4.03 -1.86 4.86
N TRP A 96 -4.31 -0.72 4.24
CA TRP A 96 -5.29 0.24 4.79
C TRP A 96 -6.72 -0.29 4.78
N SER A 97 -7.12 -1.03 3.74
CA SER A 97 -8.45 -1.62 3.66
C SER A 97 -8.68 -2.68 4.73
N TYR A 98 -7.66 -3.46 5.05
CA TYR A 98 -7.68 -4.44 6.14
C TYR A 98 -7.92 -3.76 7.48
N VAL A 99 -7.10 -2.77 7.83
CA VAL A 99 -7.25 -2.02 9.09
C VAL A 99 -8.59 -1.29 9.15
N LEU A 100 -9.03 -0.65 8.06
CA LEU A 100 -10.34 -0.01 8.01
C LEU A 100 -11.47 -0.99 8.32
N LYS A 101 -11.45 -2.19 7.71
CA LYS A 101 -12.46 -3.22 7.94
C LYS A 101 -12.50 -3.59 9.43
N ARG A 102 -11.33 -3.76 10.06
CA ARG A 102 -11.23 -4.12 11.48
C ARG A 102 -11.65 -3.00 12.43
N LEU A 103 -11.34 -1.74 12.11
CA LEU A 103 -11.80 -0.58 12.87
C LEU A 103 -13.33 -0.46 12.84
N LEU A 104 -13.95 -0.63 11.67
CA LEU A 104 -15.40 -0.47 11.51
C LEU A 104 -16.21 -1.65 12.07
N SER A 105 -15.61 -2.84 12.15
CA SER A 105 -16.25 -4.05 12.65
C SER A 105 -16.62 -3.96 14.13
N ALA A 106 -17.82 -4.46 14.46
CA ALA A 106 -18.28 -4.61 15.85
C ALA A 106 -17.62 -5.81 16.55
N THR A 107 -17.09 -6.77 15.80
CA THR A 107 -16.40 -7.95 16.32
C THR A 107 -14.95 -8.00 15.83
N VAL A 108 -14.09 -8.59 16.65
CA VAL A 108 -12.68 -8.80 16.33
C VAL A 108 -12.32 -10.24 16.67
N PHE A 109 -11.76 -10.94 15.69
CA PHE A 109 -11.12 -12.22 15.92
C PHE A 109 -9.72 -11.99 16.50
N TYR A 110 -9.37 -12.75 17.53
CA TYR A 110 -8.07 -12.69 18.17
C TYR A 110 -7.64 -14.06 18.67
N GLU A 111 -6.34 -14.26 18.78
CA GLU A 111 -5.73 -15.51 19.23
C GLU A 111 -4.96 -15.24 20.52
N GLU A 112 -5.31 -15.96 21.59
CA GLU A 112 -4.59 -15.93 22.86
C GLU A 112 -3.36 -16.85 22.74
N SER A 113 -2.23 -16.47 23.35
CA SER A 113 -1.01 -17.26 23.30
C SER A 113 -1.25 -18.69 23.85
N GLY A 114 -1.24 -19.71 22.99
CA GLY A 114 -1.48 -21.10 23.40
C GLY A 114 -1.83 -22.04 22.24
N TRP A 115 -2.28 -23.25 22.58
CA TRP A 115 -2.79 -24.27 21.66
C TRP A 115 -4.32 -24.16 21.43
N TYR A 116 -4.94 -23.07 21.87
CA TYR A 116 -6.38 -22.87 21.79
C TYR A 116 -6.76 -22.14 20.51
N ASP A 117 -7.89 -22.53 19.93
CA ASP A 117 -8.47 -21.84 18.78
C ASP A 117 -8.74 -20.36 19.09
N GLY A 118 -8.64 -19.51 18.07
CA GLY A 118 -8.93 -18.09 18.24
C GLY A 118 -10.39 -17.81 18.60
N GLN A 119 -10.61 -16.70 19.31
CA GLN A 119 -11.89 -16.29 19.84
C GLN A 119 -12.42 -15.05 19.13
N LEU A 120 -13.74 -14.86 19.18
CA LEU A 120 -14.41 -13.65 18.70
C LEU A 120 -14.81 -12.78 19.89
N TRP A 121 -14.34 -11.54 19.89
CA TRP A 121 -14.73 -10.55 20.89
C TRP A 121 -15.62 -9.47 20.28
N VAL A 122 -16.69 -9.10 21.01
CA VAL A 122 -17.59 -7.99 20.65
C VAL A 122 -17.10 -6.71 21.33
N LYS A 123 -16.84 -5.68 20.53
CA LYS A 123 -16.38 -4.38 21.05
C LYS A 123 -17.45 -3.74 21.92
N THR A 124 -17.05 -3.19 23.06
CA THR A 124 -17.92 -2.33 23.84
C THR A 124 -18.24 -1.05 23.05
N SER A 125 -19.40 -0.44 23.33
CA SER A 125 -19.82 0.81 22.69
C SER A 125 -18.73 1.90 22.63
N PRO A 126 -18.02 2.25 23.73
CA PRO A 126 -16.99 3.29 23.67
C PRO A 126 -15.83 2.95 22.75
N ILE A 127 -15.36 1.68 22.74
CA ILE A 127 -14.24 1.24 21.90
C ILE A 127 -14.65 1.24 20.41
N LEU A 128 -15.86 0.77 20.11
CA LEU A 128 -16.38 0.77 18.75
C LEU A 128 -16.54 2.18 18.19
N ILE A 129 -17.01 3.13 19.00
CA ILE A 129 -17.14 4.55 18.60
C ILE A 129 -15.75 5.13 18.31
N GLN A 130 -14.77 4.92 19.19
CA GLN A 130 -13.40 5.37 18.99
C GLN A 130 -12.80 4.83 17.68
N ASP A 131 -12.88 3.51 17.47
CA ASP A 131 -12.33 2.87 16.28
C ASP A 131 -13.00 3.40 14.99
N ARG A 132 -14.32 3.59 15.01
CA ARG A 132 -15.05 4.13 13.86
C ARG A 132 -14.67 5.57 13.54
N LEU A 133 -14.44 6.41 14.56
CA LEU A 133 -13.95 7.77 14.35
C LEU A 133 -12.57 7.76 13.65
N VAL A 134 -11.65 6.92 14.12
CA VAL A 134 -10.33 6.76 13.47
C VAL A 134 -10.49 6.22 12.05
N GLY A 135 -11.30 5.19 11.84
CA GLY A 135 -11.53 4.58 10.53
C GLY A 135 -12.10 5.58 9.52
N ILE A 136 -13.14 6.32 9.90
CA ILE A 136 -13.85 7.26 9.01
C ILE A 136 -13.02 8.51 8.72
N TYR A 137 -12.40 9.11 9.75
CA TYR A 137 -11.75 10.41 9.59
C TYR A 137 -10.27 10.33 9.25
N GLN A 138 -9.57 9.23 9.59
CA GLN A 138 -8.13 9.09 9.32
C GLN A 138 -7.85 8.12 8.18
N VAL A 139 -8.44 6.92 8.19
CA VAL A 139 -8.09 5.85 7.23
C VAL A 139 -8.86 5.98 5.91
N MET A 140 -10.17 6.24 5.95
CA MET A 140 -11.00 6.30 4.75
C MET A 140 -10.57 7.38 3.73
N PRO A 141 -10.11 8.59 4.13
CA PRO A 141 -9.55 9.56 3.19
C PRO A 141 -8.28 9.06 2.50
N ILE A 142 -7.42 8.31 3.22
CA ILE A 142 -6.21 7.70 2.64
C ILE A 142 -6.60 6.70 1.56
N ILE A 143 -7.56 5.83 1.83
CA ILE A 143 -8.05 4.84 0.86
C ILE A 143 -8.64 5.53 -0.38
N LYS A 144 -9.47 6.57 -0.21
CA LYS A 144 -10.02 7.34 -1.35
C LYS A 144 -8.91 7.96 -2.20
N LYS A 145 -7.89 8.53 -1.57
CA LYS A 145 -6.70 9.07 -2.25
C LYS A 145 -5.96 7.99 -3.03
N LEU A 146 -5.70 6.84 -2.42
CA LEU A 146 -5.00 5.70 -3.05
C LEU A 146 -5.78 5.17 -4.26
N LYS A 147 -7.10 4.98 -4.14
CA LYS A 147 -7.95 4.56 -5.27
C LYS A 147 -7.83 5.51 -6.47
N ARG A 148 -7.86 6.83 -6.22
CA ARG A 148 -7.75 7.83 -7.29
C ARG A 148 -6.39 7.76 -7.99
N ILE A 149 -5.31 7.65 -7.21
CA ILE A 149 -3.95 7.57 -7.78
C ILE A 149 -3.75 6.25 -8.53
N PHE A 150 -4.25 5.15 -7.99
CA PHE A 150 -4.23 3.83 -8.63
C PHE A 150 -4.97 3.83 -9.98
N LEU A 151 -6.17 4.41 -10.03
CA LEU A 151 -6.93 4.55 -11.29
C LEU A 151 -6.17 5.40 -12.32
N PHE A 152 -5.49 6.46 -11.89
CA PHE A 152 -4.68 7.27 -12.80
C PHE A 152 -3.46 6.49 -13.31
N ASN A 153 -2.75 5.79 -12.42
CA ASN A 153 -1.57 4.99 -12.77
C ASN A 153 -1.92 3.83 -13.71
N THR A 154 -3.02 3.12 -13.47
CA THR A 154 -3.54 2.06 -14.35
C THR A 154 -3.87 2.57 -15.75
N CYS A 155 -4.60 3.68 -15.86
CA CYS A 155 -4.89 4.29 -17.16
C CYS A 155 -3.61 4.67 -17.91
N PHE A 156 -2.65 5.27 -17.21
CA PHE A 156 -1.35 5.62 -17.79
C PHE A 156 -0.57 4.38 -18.23
N PHE A 157 -0.58 3.31 -17.42
CA PHE A 157 0.07 2.05 -17.72
C PHE A 157 -0.51 1.38 -18.98
N ILE A 158 -1.84 1.34 -19.10
CA ILE A 158 -2.53 0.79 -20.29
C ILE A 158 -2.17 1.61 -21.53
N LEU A 159 -2.13 2.94 -21.42
CA LEU A 159 -1.72 3.81 -22.51
C LEU A 159 -0.29 3.53 -22.96
N GLN A 160 0.64 3.33 -22.02
CA GLN A 160 2.03 2.96 -22.33
C GLN A 160 2.12 1.63 -23.10
N ILE A 161 1.37 0.61 -22.67
CA ILE A 161 1.32 -0.68 -23.37
C ILE A 161 0.79 -0.52 -24.79
N TYR A 162 -0.31 0.22 -24.94
CA TYR A 162 -0.92 0.47 -26.25
C TYR A 162 0.06 1.14 -27.22
N LEU A 163 0.77 2.18 -26.75
CA LEU A 163 1.79 2.87 -27.56
C LEU A 163 2.96 1.94 -27.90
N CYS A 164 3.40 1.11 -26.95
CA CYS A 164 4.47 0.14 -27.20
C CYS A 164 4.10 -0.89 -28.28
N ILE A 165 2.84 -1.32 -28.34
CA ILE A 165 2.35 -2.24 -29.38
C ILE A 165 2.22 -1.53 -30.72
N PHE A 166 1.75 -0.28 -30.74
CA PHE A 166 1.54 0.47 -31.99
C PHE A 166 2.85 0.89 -32.67
N PHE A 167 3.90 1.18 -31.89
CA PHE A 167 5.19 1.66 -32.40
C PHE A 167 6.25 0.55 -32.58
N ASN A 168 5.94 -0.70 -32.21
CA ASN A 168 6.76 -1.88 -32.53
C ASN A 168 6.28 -2.55 -33.82
#